data_AF-A0A517SJY9-F1
#
_entry.id   AF-A0A517SJY9-F1
#
_cell.length_a   1.000
_cell.length_b   1.000
_cell.length_c   1.000
_cell.angle_alpha   90.00
_cell.angle_beta   90.00
_cell.angle_gamma   90.00
#
_symmetry.space_group_name_H-M   'P 1'
#
loop_
_entity.id
_entity.type
_entity.pdbx_description
1 polymer ?
#
loop_
_entity_poly.entity_id
_entity_poly.type
_entity_poly.pdbx_seq_one_letter_code
_entity_poly.pdbx_strand_id
1 'polypeptide(L)'
;MLRPILRTVSLGVAVAFSASLVSAVDSPGAATTNVVNASASKTALRSGRVMLVNGAVTGTIQSIDSGGAVRVLSDITVSFYRNGSLSAQALPAPDGTFTARLSPGSYTLVAYGPGGYCTYGLEAVGNPNDLTAASQIESLAIPPSDFGAAHSIARRYAGRSSVGPVPTVADTSLVQQGTQAEGPETSLKHHTVTIEPDGGVPGRLNLSKSGNKTPMTAFLVRDGAIVKQTSVSSDGSFRFLNVSPGNYSFVTAGAAGFSAYSVVVGGPLALHATR
;
A
#
# COMPACT_ATOMS: atom_id res chain seq x y z
N MET A 1 -30.24 -20.20 60.24
CA MET A 1 -29.60 -19.48 59.11
C MET A 1 -28.40 -20.29 58.63
N LEU A 2 -28.60 -21.12 57.59
CA LEU A 2 -27.55 -21.82 56.84
C LEU A 2 -28.02 -21.81 55.38
N ARG A 3 -27.19 -21.30 54.45
CA ARG A 3 -27.46 -21.33 53.00
C ARG A 3 -26.59 -22.41 52.34
N PRO A 4 -27.12 -23.20 51.39
CA PRO A 4 -26.36 -24.24 50.73
C PRO A 4 -25.49 -23.70 49.58
N ILE A 5 -24.36 -24.38 49.40
CA ILE A 5 -23.34 -24.18 48.38
C ILE A 5 -23.78 -24.92 47.11
N LEU A 6 -23.85 -24.23 45.97
CA LEU A 6 -23.92 -24.85 44.64
C LEU A 6 -22.76 -24.30 43.80
N ARG A 7 -21.76 -25.18 43.58
CA ARG A 7 -20.68 -24.99 42.61
C ARG A 7 -21.21 -25.39 41.23
N THR A 8 -21.24 -24.44 40.30
CA THR A 8 -21.44 -24.72 38.88
C THR A 8 -20.08 -24.81 38.21
N VAL A 9 -19.69 -26.02 37.83
CA VAL A 9 -18.58 -26.31 36.92
C VAL A 9 -19.17 -26.31 35.52
N SER A 10 -18.71 -25.44 34.63
CA SER A 10 -19.08 -25.47 33.21
C SER A 10 -17.98 -26.19 32.43
N LEU A 11 -18.39 -27.30 31.80
CA LEU A 11 -17.62 -28.16 30.90
C LEU A 11 -17.30 -27.42 29.59
N GLY A 12 -16.01 -27.37 29.24
CA GLY A 12 -15.58 -27.10 27.87
C GLY A 12 -15.81 -28.32 26.99
N VAL A 13 -16.68 -28.20 25.99
CA VAL A 13 -16.79 -29.19 24.91
C VAL A 13 -15.72 -28.86 23.87
N ALA A 14 -14.67 -29.67 23.82
CA ALA A 14 -13.73 -29.72 22.71
C ALA A 14 -14.27 -30.67 21.65
N VAL A 15 -14.58 -30.17 20.46
CA VAL A 15 -14.88 -31.00 19.29
C VAL A 15 -13.54 -31.38 18.66
N ALA A 16 -13.11 -32.62 18.87
CA ALA A 16 -12.02 -33.25 18.15
C ALA A 16 -12.58 -33.86 16.86
N PHE A 17 -12.02 -33.46 15.70
CA PHE A 17 -12.20 -34.23 14.47
C PHE A 17 -11.03 -35.20 14.34
N SER A 18 -11.34 -36.49 14.45
CA SER A 18 -10.45 -37.61 14.15
C SER A 18 -10.31 -37.77 12.63
N ALA A 19 -9.06 -37.82 12.14
CA ALA A 19 -8.76 -38.30 10.80
C ALA A 19 -8.50 -39.82 10.88
N SER A 20 -9.34 -40.63 10.20
CA SER A 20 -9.07 -42.05 10.02
C SER A 20 -8.06 -42.26 8.88
N LEU A 21 -7.01 -43.00 9.19
CA LEU A 21 -6.05 -43.58 8.25
C LEU A 21 -6.71 -44.73 7.47
N VAL A 22 -6.55 -44.74 6.15
CA VAL A 22 -6.56 -45.96 5.34
C VAL A 22 -5.25 -45.97 4.54
N SER A 23 -4.53 -47.08 4.65
CA SER A 23 -3.22 -47.29 4.05
C SER A 23 -3.25 -48.40 3.00
N ALA A 24 -2.58 -48.12 1.88
CA ALA A 24 -1.92 -49.02 0.91
C ALA A 24 -2.84 -49.90 0.02
N VAL A 25 -2.56 -50.21 -1.24
CA VAL A 25 -1.29 -50.51 -1.96
C VAL A 25 -1.54 -50.26 -3.47
N ASP A 26 -0.67 -49.52 -4.17
CA ASP A 26 0.30 -50.05 -5.17
C ASP A 26 0.97 -48.90 -5.96
N SER A 27 2.25 -49.06 -6.28
CA SER A 27 3.10 -48.15 -7.08
C SER A 27 3.74 -48.97 -8.21
N PRO A 28 4.34 -48.42 -9.30
CA PRO A 28 4.82 -47.04 -9.46
C PRO A 28 4.52 -46.38 -10.83
N GLY A 29 4.39 -45.06 -10.82
CA GLY A 29 4.47 -44.22 -12.02
C GLY A 29 4.91 -42.83 -11.58
N ALA A 30 6.22 -42.58 -11.56
CA ALA A 30 6.79 -41.33 -11.11
C ALA A 30 6.32 -40.17 -11.98
N ALA A 31 5.37 -39.39 -11.46
CA ALA A 31 5.12 -38.03 -11.88
C ALA A 31 5.19 -37.17 -10.62
N THR A 32 6.25 -36.38 -10.52
CA THR A 32 6.41 -35.35 -9.48
C THR A 32 5.29 -34.33 -9.65
N THR A 33 4.18 -34.53 -8.95
CA THR A 33 3.11 -33.54 -8.84
C THR A 33 3.65 -32.38 -8.01
N ASN A 34 4.21 -31.39 -8.69
CA ASN A 34 4.41 -30.07 -8.13
C ASN A 34 3.02 -29.52 -7.81
N VAL A 35 2.59 -29.74 -6.56
CA VAL A 35 1.47 -28.99 -5.96
C VAL A 35 1.96 -27.55 -5.90
N VAL A 36 1.75 -26.81 -6.99
CA VAL A 36 1.84 -25.36 -6.97
C VAL A 36 0.70 -24.94 -6.06
N ASN A 37 1.00 -24.75 -4.78
CA ASN A 37 0.16 -24.00 -3.87
C ASN A 37 -0.06 -22.64 -4.54
N ALA A 38 -1.17 -22.51 -5.27
CA ALA A 38 -1.73 -21.25 -5.67
C ALA A 38 -2.16 -20.53 -4.39
N SER A 39 -1.17 -20.00 -3.68
CA SER A 39 -1.39 -19.01 -2.65
C SER A 39 -2.01 -17.83 -3.36
N ALA A 40 -3.33 -17.74 -3.29
CA ALA A 40 -4.09 -16.57 -3.71
C ALA A 40 -3.39 -15.37 -3.05
N SER A 41 -2.62 -14.64 -3.85
CA SER A 41 -1.92 -13.45 -3.38
C SER A 41 -3.00 -12.46 -3.02
N LYS A 42 -3.28 -12.38 -1.72
CA LYS A 42 -4.20 -11.43 -1.12
C LYS A 42 -3.51 -10.07 -1.21
N THR A 43 -3.62 -9.43 -2.37
CA THR A 43 -2.96 -8.17 -2.71
C THR A 43 -3.51 -7.05 -1.82
N ALA A 44 -2.91 -6.89 -0.65
CA ALA A 44 -3.15 -5.76 0.22
C ALA A 44 -2.45 -4.53 -0.38
N LEU A 45 -3.22 -3.56 -0.83
CA LEU A 45 -2.74 -2.23 -1.19
C LEU A 45 -2.13 -1.60 0.08
N ARG A 46 -0.79 -1.54 0.13
CA ARG A 46 -0.01 -1.38 1.36
C ARG A 46 -0.29 -0.05 2.07
N SER A 47 -0.87 -0.14 3.27
CA SER A 47 -0.39 0.63 4.44
C SER A 47 0.53 -0.32 5.19
N GLY A 48 1.80 -0.29 4.81
CA GLY A 48 2.79 -1.29 5.20
C GLY A 48 3.42 -0.94 6.53
N ARG A 49 3.53 -1.92 7.42
CA ARG A 49 4.46 -1.84 8.54
C ARG A 49 5.88 -1.86 7.97
N VAL A 50 6.77 -1.00 8.45
CA VAL A 50 8.15 -0.83 7.97
C VAL A 50 9.13 -1.10 9.10
N MET A 51 10.22 -1.80 8.78
CA MET A 51 11.21 -2.15 9.79
C MET A 51 12.13 -0.97 10.08
N LEU A 52 12.38 -0.72 11.35
CA LEU A 52 13.48 0.13 11.76
C LEU A 52 14.75 -0.70 11.92
N VAL A 53 15.79 -0.34 11.17
CA VAL A 53 17.14 -0.88 11.34
C VAL A 53 17.97 0.21 12.02
N ASN A 54 18.37 -0.01 13.27
CA ASN A 54 19.09 0.97 14.08
C ASN A 54 18.37 2.35 14.18
N GLY A 55 17.04 2.32 14.27
CA GLY A 55 16.20 3.52 14.32
C GLY A 55 16.06 4.27 13.00
N ALA A 56 16.53 3.69 11.89
CA ALA A 56 16.35 4.23 10.55
C ALA A 56 15.39 3.37 9.73
N VAL A 57 14.59 4.04 8.90
CA VAL A 57 13.87 3.43 7.79
C VAL A 57 14.56 3.83 6.49
N THR A 58 14.69 2.88 5.57
CA THR A 58 15.16 3.13 4.21
C THR A 58 14.02 2.92 3.23
N GLY A 59 14.10 3.62 2.10
CA GLY A 59 13.16 3.40 1.03
C GLY A 59 13.61 3.95 -0.30
N THR A 60 12.79 3.68 -1.31
CA THR A 60 12.90 4.19 -2.66
C THR A 60 11.61 4.91 -3.04
N ILE A 61 11.75 5.93 -3.88
CA ILE A 61 10.61 6.68 -4.40
C ILE A 61 10.79 7.02 -5.87
N GLN A 62 9.76 6.67 -6.64
CA GLN A 62 9.69 6.81 -8.08
C GLN A 62 8.29 7.32 -8.45
N SER A 63 8.08 7.66 -9.71
CA SER A 63 6.76 7.86 -10.30
C SER A 63 6.68 7.05 -11.59
N ILE A 64 5.45 6.74 -12.00
CA ILE A 64 5.18 6.12 -13.29
C ILE A 64 4.07 6.91 -13.96
N ASP A 65 4.26 7.28 -15.22
CA ASP A 65 3.21 7.95 -15.98
C ASP A 65 2.22 6.94 -16.61
N SER A 66 1.18 7.47 -17.27
CA SER A 66 0.19 6.65 -17.97
C SER A 66 0.77 5.84 -19.13
N GLY A 67 1.88 6.29 -19.72
CA GLY A 67 2.62 5.60 -20.77
C GLY A 67 3.56 4.50 -20.26
N GLY A 68 3.81 4.44 -18.95
CA GLY A 68 4.71 3.48 -18.32
C GLY A 68 6.15 3.96 -18.17
N ALA A 69 6.44 5.22 -18.48
CA ALA A 69 7.76 5.77 -18.20
C ALA A 69 7.95 5.90 -16.69
N VAL A 70 8.99 5.25 -16.18
CA VAL A 70 9.37 5.32 -14.78
C VAL A 70 10.36 6.47 -14.59
N ARG A 71 10.08 7.35 -13.63
CA ARG A 71 10.97 8.44 -13.23
C ARG A 71 11.37 8.25 -11.79
N VAL A 72 12.67 8.12 -11.56
CA VAL A 72 13.28 8.18 -10.23
C VAL A 72 13.12 9.60 -9.66
N LEU A 73 12.71 9.72 -8.39
CA LEU A 73 12.41 11.01 -7.77
C LEU A 73 13.50 11.41 -6.77
N SER A 74 14.33 12.38 -7.15
CA SER A 74 15.33 13.04 -6.29
C SER A 74 14.98 14.51 -6.00
N ASP A 75 13.98 15.05 -6.69
CA ASP A 75 13.49 16.43 -6.60
C ASP A 75 12.27 16.57 -5.68
N ILE A 76 12.18 15.74 -4.65
CA ILE A 76 11.07 15.75 -3.70
C ILE A 76 11.58 15.73 -2.26
N THR A 77 10.76 16.16 -1.32
CA THR A 77 11.03 15.97 0.12
C THR A 77 10.11 14.89 0.66
N VAL A 78 10.68 13.88 1.33
CA VAL A 78 9.92 12.85 2.05
C VAL A 78 9.81 13.27 3.52
N SER A 79 8.59 13.53 3.99
CA SER A 79 8.30 13.98 5.34
C SER A 79 7.46 12.95 6.09
N PHE A 80 7.76 12.76 7.37
CA PHE A 80 7.03 11.84 8.26
C PHE A 80 6.36 12.65 9.36
N TYR A 81 5.04 12.54 9.44
CA TYR A 81 4.24 13.21 10.46
C TYR A 81 3.73 12.20 11.48
N ARG A 82 3.79 12.58 12.76
CA ARG A 82 3.17 11.84 13.87
C ARG A 82 2.31 12.80 14.65
N ASN A 83 1.04 12.47 14.82
CA ASN A 83 0.05 13.33 15.49
C ASN A 83 0.00 14.77 14.93
N GLY A 84 0.17 14.92 13.61
CA GLY A 84 0.17 16.22 12.94
C GLY A 84 1.48 17.01 13.04
N SER A 85 2.45 16.56 13.84
CA SER A 85 3.77 17.19 13.93
C SER A 85 4.79 16.50 13.04
N LEU A 86 5.67 17.29 12.42
CA LEU A 86 6.79 16.76 11.65
C LEU A 86 7.75 16.01 12.59
N SER A 87 7.97 14.74 12.32
CA SER A 87 8.88 13.88 13.09
C SER A 87 10.23 13.68 12.42
N ALA A 88 10.26 13.61 11.09
CA ALA A 88 11.49 13.43 10.32
C ALA A 88 11.29 13.88 8.87
N GLN A 89 12.40 14.20 8.19
CA GLN A 89 12.45 14.46 6.75
C GLN A 89 13.66 13.77 6.13
N ALA A 90 13.55 13.46 4.85
CA ALA A 90 14.64 12.97 4.03
C ALA A 90 14.54 13.56 2.62
N LEU A 91 15.70 13.83 2.03
CA LEU A 91 15.85 14.15 0.61
C LEU A 91 16.33 12.88 -0.09
N PRO A 92 15.63 12.39 -1.12
CA PRO A 92 16.12 11.24 -1.87
C PRO A 92 17.41 11.58 -2.63
N ALA A 93 18.30 10.59 -2.72
CA ALA A 93 19.48 10.64 -3.55
C ALA A 93 19.11 10.58 -5.04
N PRO A 94 20.06 10.78 -5.98
CA PRO A 94 19.79 10.73 -7.42
C PRO A 94 19.18 9.41 -7.93
N ASP A 95 19.37 8.31 -7.19
CA ASP A 95 18.75 7.00 -7.46
C ASP A 95 17.36 6.83 -6.79
N GLY A 96 16.84 7.88 -6.16
CA GLY A 96 15.55 7.90 -5.48
C GLY A 96 15.54 7.19 -4.14
N THR A 97 16.69 6.73 -3.65
CA THR A 97 16.80 6.15 -2.32
C THR A 97 16.78 7.24 -1.25
N PHE A 98 16.16 6.96 -0.11
CA PHE A 98 16.16 7.88 1.02
C PHE A 98 16.29 7.11 2.34
N THR A 99 16.76 7.81 3.37
CA THR A 99 16.85 7.29 4.74
C THR A 99 16.31 8.33 5.72
N ALA A 100 15.47 7.91 6.66
CA ALA A 100 14.95 8.77 7.72
C ALA A 100 15.07 8.08 9.07
N ARG A 101 15.35 8.83 10.14
CA ARG A 101 15.34 8.30 11.51
C ARG A 101 13.95 8.44 12.14
N LEU A 102 13.42 7.35 12.65
CA LEU A 102 12.10 7.29 13.27
C LEU A 102 12.16 6.46 14.55
N SER A 103 11.26 6.76 15.49
CA SER A 103 10.95 5.86 16.59
C SER A 103 9.80 4.94 16.19
N PRO A 104 9.60 3.79 16.86
CA PRO A 104 8.42 2.97 16.62
C PRO A 104 7.11 3.76 16.78
N GLY A 105 6.13 3.47 15.92
CA GLY A 105 4.80 4.07 15.96
C GLY A 105 4.15 4.28 14.60
N SER A 106 2.96 4.88 14.59
CA SER A 106 2.21 5.21 13.37
C SER A 106 2.60 6.58 12.84
N TYR A 107 2.81 6.67 11.53
CA TYR A 107 3.20 7.87 10.82
C TYR A 107 2.34 8.08 9.58
N THR A 108 2.18 9.34 9.19
CA THR A 108 1.79 9.72 7.82
C THR A 108 3.06 10.07 7.06
N LEU A 109 3.34 9.33 5.98
CA LEU A 109 4.34 9.75 5.02
C LEU A 109 3.71 10.74 4.05
N VAL A 110 4.42 11.82 3.77
CA VAL A 110 4.08 12.79 2.71
C VAL A 110 5.36 13.03 1.92
N ALA A 111 5.37 12.61 0.65
CA ALA A 111 6.40 12.98 -0.28
C ALA A 111 5.85 13.98 -1.29
N TYR A 112 6.53 15.10 -1.49
CA TYR A 112 6.06 16.16 -2.38
C TYR A 112 7.22 16.92 -3.01
N GLY A 113 7.07 17.24 -4.30
CA GLY A 113 7.94 18.13 -5.06
C GLY A 113 7.51 18.17 -6.54
N PRO A 114 8.26 18.88 -7.42
CA PRO A 114 7.94 18.99 -8.84
C PRO A 114 7.78 17.64 -9.55
N GLY A 115 8.50 16.62 -9.08
CA GLY A 115 8.51 15.29 -9.67
C GLY A 115 7.33 14.39 -9.33
N GLY A 116 6.64 14.64 -8.22
CA GLY A 116 5.60 13.72 -7.76
C GLY A 116 5.04 14.06 -6.39
N TYR A 117 3.92 13.42 -6.08
CA TYR A 117 3.27 13.49 -4.78
C TYR A 117 2.88 12.09 -4.29
N CYS A 118 3.12 11.77 -3.02
CA CYS A 118 2.51 10.61 -2.41
C CYS A 118 2.20 10.86 -0.95
N THR A 119 1.14 10.24 -0.46
CA THR A 119 0.85 10.22 0.96
C THR A 119 0.05 9.00 1.36
N TYR A 120 0.41 8.40 2.48
CA TYR A 120 -0.27 7.25 3.08
C TYR A 120 0.20 7.04 4.52
N GLY A 121 -0.56 6.26 5.28
CA GLY A 121 -0.19 5.84 6.63
C GLY A 121 0.75 4.63 6.62
N LEU A 122 1.71 4.62 7.52
CA LEU A 122 2.61 3.48 7.78
C LEU A 122 2.84 3.31 9.29
N GLU A 123 3.29 2.13 9.67
CA GLU A 123 3.68 1.82 11.04
C GLU A 123 5.17 1.46 11.06
N ALA A 124 6.00 2.27 11.70
CA ALA A 124 7.39 1.93 11.95
C ALA A 124 7.47 0.98 13.14
N VAL A 125 8.07 -0.19 12.95
CA VAL A 125 8.23 -1.21 14.00
C VAL A 125 9.70 -1.42 14.32
N GLY A 126 10.02 -1.56 15.61
CA GLY A 126 11.39 -1.71 16.10
C GLY A 126 11.84 -3.15 16.31
N ASN A 127 10.90 -4.11 16.37
CA ASN A 127 11.21 -5.50 16.62
C ASN A 127 11.10 -6.32 15.33
N PRO A 128 12.14 -7.06 14.91
CA PRO A 128 12.10 -7.88 13.73
C PRO A 128 11.02 -8.94 13.73
N ASN A 129 10.65 -9.45 14.92
CA ASN A 129 9.60 -10.43 15.09
C ASN A 129 8.20 -9.88 14.76
N ASP A 130 8.05 -8.56 14.65
CA ASP A 130 6.79 -7.92 14.26
C ASP A 130 6.58 -7.94 12.74
N LEU A 131 7.58 -8.31 11.94
CA LEU A 131 7.48 -8.47 10.49
C LEU A 131 7.93 -9.86 10.03
N THR A 132 7.26 -10.38 9.01
CA THR A 132 7.68 -11.62 8.34
C THR A 132 8.84 -11.40 7.35
N ALA A 133 9.21 -10.14 7.07
CA ALA A 133 10.39 -9.73 6.31
C ALA A 133 10.71 -8.25 6.61
N ALA A 134 12.00 -7.88 6.61
CA ALA A 134 12.42 -6.48 6.70
C ALA A 134 11.82 -5.68 5.53
N SER A 135 10.75 -4.93 5.81
CA SER A 135 10.03 -4.18 4.79
C SER A 135 10.62 -2.79 4.67
N GLN A 136 11.30 -2.54 3.56
CA GLN A 136 11.69 -1.19 3.13
C GLN A 136 10.46 -0.44 2.60
N ILE A 137 10.54 0.89 2.57
CA ILE A 137 9.53 1.70 1.90
C ILE A 137 9.79 1.66 0.40
N GLU A 138 8.80 1.28 -0.38
CA GLU A 138 8.81 1.43 -1.84
C GLU A 138 7.57 2.24 -2.20
N SER A 139 7.78 3.36 -2.89
CA SER A 139 6.70 4.29 -3.23
C SER A 139 6.70 4.61 -4.71
N LEU A 140 5.53 4.45 -5.33
CA LEU A 140 5.20 5.14 -6.57
C LEU A 140 4.35 6.36 -6.25
N ALA A 141 4.90 7.53 -6.49
CA ALA A 141 4.20 8.80 -6.40
C ALA A 141 3.26 8.99 -7.60
N ILE A 142 2.19 9.75 -7.37
CA ILE A 142 1.35 10.25 -8.46
C ILE A 142 2.19 11.18 -9.33
N PRO A 143 2.10 11.07 -10.67
CA PRO A 143 2.81 11.97 -11.57
C PRO A 143 2.18 13.37 -11.56
N PRO A 144 2.92 14.40 -12.00
CA PRO A 144 2.42 15.78 -12.04
C PRO A 144 1.13 15.97 -12.84
N SER A 145 0.91 15.15 -13.88
CA SER A 145 -0.32 15.16 -14.69
C SER A 145 -1.59 14.92 -13.86
N ASP A 146 -1.48 14.20 -12.74
CA ASP A 146 -2.62 13.82 -11.90
C ASP A 146 -2.80 14.72 -10.66
N PHE A 147 -1.91 15.69 -10.43
CA PHE A 147 -1.96 16.57 -9.25
C PHE A 147 -3.28 17.33 -9.13
N GLY A 148 -3.77 17.88 -10.24
CA GLY A 148 -5.01 18.66 -10.23
C GLY A 148 -6.23 17.86 -9.80
N ALA A 149 -6.30 16.60 -10.23
CA ALA A 149 -7.36 15.67 -9.84
C ALA A 149 -7.23 15.27 -8.36
N ALA A 150 -6.03 14.87 -7.92
CA ALA A 150 -5.79 14.51 -6.52
C ALA A 150 -6.12 15.65 -5.56
N HIS A 151 -5.70 16.88 -5.89
CA HIS A 151 -6.03 18.08 -5.11
C HIS A 151 -7.53 18.38 -5.09
N SER A 152 -8.20 18.22 -6.23
CA SER A 152 -9.65 18.41 -6.33
C SER A 152 -10.42 17.38 -5.49
N ILE A 153 -9.96 16.13 -5.47
CA ILE A 153 -10.50 15.08 -4.61
C ILE A 153 -10.28 15.45 -3.13
N ALA A 154 -9.06 15.82 -2.74
CA ALA A 154 -8.74 16.21 -1.36
C ALA A 154 -9.68 17.31 -0.86
N ARG A 155 -9.84 18.40 -1.63
CA ARG A 155 -10.70 19.53 -1.25
C ARG A 155 -12.19 19.16 -1.15
N ARG A 156 -12.67 18.26 -1.98
CA ARG A 156 -14.09 17.86 -1.99
C ARG A 156 -14.42 16.87 -0.87
N TYR A 157 -13.51 15.96 -0.54
CA TYR A 157 -13.83 14.79 0.28
C TYR A 157 -13.15 14.76 1.65
N ALA A 158 -11.98 15.36 1.84
CA ALA A 158 -11.24 15.29 3.10
C ALA A 158 -11.73 16.29 4.17
N GLY A 159 -12.72 17.13 3.84
CA GLY A 159 -13.24 18.17 4.73
C GLY A 159 -12.26 19.36 4.87
N ARG A 160 -12.76 20.50 5.37
CA ARG A 160 -11.96 21.75 5.50
C ARG A 160 -10.80 21.66 6.51
N SER A 161 -10.68 20.58 7.28
CA SER A 161 -9.74 20.49 8.42
C SER A 161 -8.47 19.68 8.16
N SER A 162 -8.28 19.07 6.99
CA SER A 162 -7.15 18.15 6.72
C SER A 162 -6.12 18.65 5.70
N VAL A 163 -6.32 19.85 5.13
CA VAL A 163 -5.32 20.45 4.23
C VAL A 163 -4.30 21.18 5.09
N GLY A 164 -3.22 20.49 5.46
CA GLY A 164 -2.03 21.13 6.00
C GLY A 164 -1.52 22.22 5.03
N PRO A 165 -0.74 23.20 5.51
CA PRO A 165 -0.21 24.25 4.65
C PRO A 165 0.53 23.63 3.47
N VAL A 166 0.20 24.06 2.26
CA VAL A 166 0.98 23.76 1.05
C VAL A 166 2.36 24.37 1.29
N PRO A 167 3.44 23.58 1.35
CA PRO A 167 4.77 24.16 1.49
C PRO A 167 5.07 25.01 0.25
N THR A 168 5.31 26.30 0.46
CA THR A 168 5.81 27.21 -0.56
C THR A 168 7.18 26.72 -0.98
N VAL A 169 7.31 26.25 -2.22
CA VAL A 169 8.60 25.86 -2.79
C VAL A 169 9.44 27.12 -2.93
N ALA A 170 10.50 27.23 -2.12
CA ALA A 170 11.53 28.23 -2.33
C ALA A 170 12.31 27.86 -3.59
N ASP A 171 12.40 28.83 -4.49
CA ASP A 171 13.12 28.77 -5.76
C ASP A 171 14.53 28.23 -5.55
N THR A 172 14.85 27.09 -6.16
CA THR A 172 16.21 26.54 -6.15
C THR A 172 16.64 26.30 -7.59
N SER A 173 17.14 27.38 -8.18
CA SER A 173 18.13 27.27 -9.24
C SER A 173 19.39 26.64 -8.64
N LEU A 174 19.93 25.57 -9.24
CA LEU A 174 21.32 25.49 -9.73
C LEU A 174 21.80 24.04 -9.98
N VAL A 175 22.28 23.89 -11.23
CA VAL A 175 23.44 23.11 -11.70
C VAL A 175 23.28 21.61 -11.99
N GLN A 176 23.64 21.33 -13.24
CA GLN A 176 23.63 20.08 -13.99
C GLN A 176 25.07 19.62 -14.18
N GLN A 177 25.37 18.35 -13.86
CA GLN A 177 26.48 17.48 -14.33
C GLN A 177 26.53 16.28 -13.36
N GLY A 178 26.50 15.01 -13.72
CA GLY A 178 26.48 14.29 -14.99
C GLY A 178 26.58 12.79 -14.69
N THR A 179 26.66 12.00 -15.77
CA THR A 179 26.93 10.55 -15.86
C THR A 179 25.70 9.64 -15.80
N GLN A 180 25.38 9.13 -17.00
CA GLN A 180 24.39 8.11 -17.30
C GLN A 180 24.90 6.76 -16.77
N ALA A 181 24.49 6.39 -15.56
CA ALA A 181 24.65 5.04 -15.05
C ALA A 181 23.48 4.19 -15.56
N GLU A 182 23.78 2.99 -16.07
CA GLU A 182 22.77 1.94 -16.29
C GLU A 182 21.94 1.81 -15.01
N GLY A 183 20.66 2.21 -15.11
CA GLY A 183 19.78 2.31 -13.96
C GLY A 183 19.49 0.93 -13.39
N PRO A 184 19.37 0.78 -12.07
CA PRO A 184 18.92 -0.48 -11.47
C PRO A 184 17.55 -0.84 -12.06
N GLU A 185 17.40 -2.08 -12.51
CA GLU A 185 16.11 -2.64 -12.93
C GLU A 185 15.05 -2.36 -11.86
N THR A 186 14.06 -1.53 -12.18
CA THR A 186 13.11 -1.01 -11.18
C THR A 186 12.09 -2.10 -10.86
N SER A 187 12.17 -2.65 -9.64
CA SER A 187 11.23 -3.66 -9.16
C SER A 187 9.84 -3.04 -8.95
N LEU A 188 8.98 -3.10 -9.97
CA LEU A 188 7.55 -2.71 -9.89
C LEU A 188 6.69 -3.76 -9.16
N LYS A 189 7.29 -4.84 -8.65
CA LYS A 189 6.59 -6.06 -8.20
C LYS A 189 5.62 -5.83 -7.03
N HIS A 190 5.71 -4.69 -6.34
CA HIS A 190 4.89 -4.36 -5.18
C HIS A 190 3.77 -3.34 -5.42
N HIS A 191 3.74 -2.70 -6.58
CA HIS A 191 2.68 -1.73 -6.96
C HIS A 191 1.70 -2.28 -8.00
N THR A 192 1.88 -3.54 -8.40
CA THR A 192 1.00 -4.20 -9.36
C THR A 192 -0.22 -4.79 -8.67
N VAL A 193 -1.41 -4.45 -9.14
CA VAL A 193 -2.69 -5.02 -8.75
C VAL A 193 -3.21 -5.87 -9.91
N THR A 194 -3.69 -7.06 -9.62
CA THR A 194 -4.24 -7.97 -10.63
C THR A 194 -5.71 -7.67 -10.89
N ILE A 195 -6.10 -7.63 -12.17
CA ILE A 195 -7.51 -7.62 -12.57
C ILE A 195 -8.08 -9.04 -12.43
N GLU A 196 -9.20 -9.16 -11.73
CA GLU A 196 -9.98 -10.39 -11.68
C GLU A 196 -10.63 -10.71 -13.04
N PRO A 197 -11.00 -11.97 -13.31
CA PRO A 197 -11.58 -12.36 -14.61
C PRO A 197 -12.82 -11.58 -15.04
N ASP A 198 -13.57 -11.01 -14.10
CA ASP A 198 -14.75 -10.17 -14.35
C ASP A 198 -14.42 -8.67 -14.58
N GLY A 199 -13.13 -8.34 -14.73
CA GLY A 199 -12.66 -6.96 -14.91
C GLY A 199 -12.63 -6.15 -13.61
N GLY A 200 -12.85 -6.79 -12.46
CA GLY A 200 -12.83 -6.14 -11.16
C GLY A 200 -11.43 -6.00 -10.57
N VAL A 201 -11.24 -4.92 -9.81
CA VAL A 201 -10.01 -4.69 -9.04
C VAL A 201 -10.42 -4.55 -7.57
N PRO A 202 -10.25 -5.61 -6.77
CA PRO A 202 -10.52 -5.56 -5.33
C PRO A 202 -9.42 -4.74 -4.62
N GLY A 203 -9.78 -4.13 -3.51
CA GLY A 203 -8.81 -3.46 -2.66
C GLY A 203 -9.25 -3.40 -1.22
N ARG A 204 -8.29 -3.06 -0.35
CA ARG A 204 -8.53 -2.91 1.07
C ARG A 204 -7.72 -1.75 1.63
N LEU A 205 -8.38 -0.89 2.39
CA LEU A 205 -7.75 0.12 3.24
C LEU A 205 -7.64 -0.41 4.67
N ASN A 206 -6.49 -0.20 5.31
CA ASN A 206 -6.39 -0.36 6.76
C ASN A 206 -6.86 0.94 7.41
N LEU A 207 -8.17 1.02 7.64
CA LEU A 207 -8.75 2.11 8.42
C LEU A 207 -8.38 1.88 9.90
N SER A 208 -7.92 2.93 10.59
CA SER A 208 -7.62 2.84 12.03
C SER A 208 -8.85 2.34 12.80
N LYS A 209 -8.64 1.42 13.76
CA LYS A 209 -9.69 0.75 14.56
C LYS A 209 -10.47 1.69 15.49
N SER A 210 -10.20 2.99 15.48
CA SER A 210 -11.00 3.99 16.18
C SER A 210 -12.45 3.92 15.69
N GLY A 211 -13.38 3.43 16.51
CA GLY A 211 -14.71 2.90 16.17
C GLY A 211 -15.70 3.81 15.41
N ASN A 212 -15.28 4.99 14.94
CA ASN A 212 -16.07 5.82 14.03
C ASN A 212 -15.76 5.46 12.58
N LYS A 213 -16.66 4.66 12.00
CA LYS A 213 -16.69 4.29 10.58
C LYS A 213 -17.05 5.50 9.73
N THR A 214 -16.10 6.38 9.47
CA THR A 214 -16.28 7.52 8.56
C THR A 214 -16.25 7.05 7.11
N PRO A 215 -17.20 7.50 6.26
CA PRO A 215 -17.23 7.10 4.86
C PRO A 215 -15.97 7.59 4.13
N MET A 216 -15.40 6.71 3.32
CA MET A 216 -14.26 6.98 2.44
C MET A 216 -14.67 6.62 1.01
N THR A 217 -14.10 7.33 0.04
CA THR A 217 -14.25 7.03 -1.39
C THR A 217 -12.88 6.75 -1.97
N ALA A 218 -12.79 5.75 -2.84
CA ALA A 218 -11.59 5.42 -3.60
C ALA A 218 -11.77 5.83 -5.07
N PHE A 219 -10.69 6.32 -5.67
CA PHE A 219 -10.65 6.85 -7.02
C PHE A 219 -9.45 6.25 -7.77
N LEU A 220 -9.66 5.95 -9.05
CA LEU A 220 -8.57 5.82 -10.01
C LEU A 220 -8.56 7.08 -10.87
N VAL A 221 -7.38 7.67 -10.96
CA VAL A 221 -7.08 8.84 -11.76
C VAL A 221 -6.06 8.45 -12.82
N ARG A 222 -6.22 9.00 -14.02
CA ARG A 222 -5.28 8.85 -15.13
C ARG A 222 -5.38 10.09 -16.01
N ASP A 223 -4.23 10.64 -16.41
CA ASP A 223 -4.12 11.80 -17.30
C ASP A 223 -4.93 13.00 -16.80
N GLY A 224 -4.91 13.25 -15.49
CA GLY A 224 -5.63 14.34 -14.84
C GLY A 224 -7.14 14.14 -14.70
N ALA A 225 -7.68 12.97 -15.09
CA ALA A 225 -9.11 12.66 -15.03
C ALA A 225 -9.43 11.53 -14.05
N ILE A 226 -10.54 11.64 -13.33
CA ILE A 226 -11.11 10.53 -12.55
C ILE A 226 -11.74 9.55 -13.53
N VAL A 227 -11.15 8.36 -13.66
CA VAL A 227 -11.61 7.32 -14.60
C VAL A 227 -12.45 6.25 -13.91
N LYS A 228 -12.26 6.05 -12.59
CA LYS A 228 -13.11 5.18 -11.77
C LYS A 228 -13.29 5.76 -10.37
N GLN A 229 -14.43 5.43 -9.76
CA GLN A 229 -14.76 5.79 -8.39
C GLN A 229 -15.54 4.65 -7.74
N THR A 230 -15.33 4.41 -6.45
CA THR A 230 -16.11 3.44 -5.66
C THR A 230 -16.15 3.84 -4.18
N SER A 231 -17.19 3.45 -3.47
CA SER A 231 -17.28 3.64 -2.02
C SER A 231 -16.41 2.62 -1.30
N VAL A 232 -15.76 3.03 -0.21
CA VAL A 232 -15.06 2.13 0.70
C VAL A 232 -16.03 1.69 1.80
N SER A 233 -16.21 0.38 1.92
CA SER A 233 -17.00 -0.24 2.97
C SER A 233 -16.39 0.02 4.35
N SER A 234 -17.21 -0.11 5.37
CA SER A 234 -16.78 0.16 6.76
C SER A 234 -15.69 -0.76 7.31
N ASP A 235 -15.40 -1.88 6.64
CA ASP A 235 -14.31 -2.80 6.94
C ASP A 235 -13.03 -2.53 6.12
N GLY A 236 -13.04 -1.42 5.36
CA GLY A 236 -11.99 -0.99 4.48
C GLY A 236 -12.02 -1.63 3.09
N SER A 237 -12.93 -2.57 2.81
CA SER A 237 -13.01 -3.21 1.49
C SER A 237 -13.59 -2.27 0.44
N PHE A 238 -13.11 -2.38 -0.79
CA PHE A 238 -13.69 -1.70 -1.94
C PHE A 238 -13.41 -2.48 -3.23
N ARG A 239 -14.12 -2.13 -4.30
CA ARG A 239 -13.94 -2.74 -5.61
C ARG A 239 -14.19 -1.74 -6.72
N PHE A 240 -13.27 -1.65 -7.66
CA PHE A 240 -13.51 -1.02 -8.95
C PHE A 240 -13.99 -2.06 -9.96
N LEU A 241 -14.91 -1.66 -10.84
CA LEU A 241 -15.45 -2.53 -11.89
C LEU A 241 -14.96 -2.06 -13.26
N ASN A 242 -14.77 -3.03 -14.16
CA ASN A 242 -14.39 -2.80 -15.56
C ASN A 242 -13.13 -1.93 -15.68
N VAL A 243 -12.09 -2.23 -14.91
CA VAL A 243 -10.81 -1.50 -14.97
C VAL A 243 -9.97 -2.12 -16.07
N SER A 244 -9.54 -1.30 -17.04
CA SER A 244 -8.59 -1.74 -18.05
C SER A 244 -7.18 -1.81 -17.47
N PRO A 245 -6.31 -2.69 -17.98
CA PRO A 245 -4.90 -2.68 -17.59
C PRO A 245 -4.23 -1.31 -17.78
N GLY A 246 -3.15 -1.08 -17.04
CA GLY A 246 -2.29 0.10 -17.16
C GLY A 246 -2.09 0.84 -15.84
N ASN A 247 -1.49 2.02 -15.92
CA ASN A 247 -1.08 2.77 -14.72
C ASN A 247 -2.15 3.75 -14.29
N TYR A 248 -2.31 3.91 -12.98
CA TYR A 248 -3.28 4.81 -12.38
C TYR A 248 -2.70 5.45 -11.14
N SER A 249 -3.07 6.70 -10.90
CA SER A 249 -3.03 7.29 -9.57
C SER A 249 -4.22 6.77 -8.76
N PHE A 250 -3.93 6.07 -7.67
CA PHE A 250 -4.91 5.63 -6.70
C PHE A 250 -5.02 6.70 -5.60
N VAL A 251 -6.24 7.21 -5.42
CA VAL A 251 -6.53 8.25 -4.41
C VAL A 251 -7.66 7.77 -3.52
N THR A 252 -7.54 7.96 -2.21
CA THR A 252 -8.68 7.79 -1.30
C THR A 252 -8.88 9.04 -0.48
N ALA A 253 -10.13 9.39 -0.23
CA ALA A 253 -10.48 10.59 0.50
C ALA A 253 -11.82 10.45 1.21
N GLY A 254 -11.93 11.10 2.36
CA GLY A 254 -13.12 11.14 3.20
C GLY A 254 -12.80 11.73 4.56
N ALA A 255 -13.78 11.70 5.47
CA ALA A 255 -13.58 12.23 6.82
C ALA A 255 -12.51 11.46 7.64
N ALA A 256 -12.16 10.24 7.21
CA ALA A 256 -11.09 9.45 7.83
C ALA A 256 -9.68 9.92 7.41
N GLY A 257 -9.57 10.71 6.33
CA GLY A 257 -8.30 11.21 5.83
C GLY A 257 -8.17 11.14 4.31
N PHE A 258 -6.92 11.15 3.86
CA PHE A 258 -6.56 11.21 2.46
C PHE A 258 -5.30 10.35 2.20
N SER A 259 -5.27 9.63 1.08
CA SER A 259 -4.09 8.92 0.58
C SER A 259 -3.96 9.09 -0.93
N ALA A 260 -2.74 9.16 -1.44
CA ALA A 260 -2.45 9.19 -2.87
C ALA A 260 -1.12 8.49 -3.18
N TYR A 261 -1.14 7.58 -4.16
CA TYR A 261 0.04 6.91 -4.71
C TYR A 261 -0.34 6.26 -6.05
N SER A 262 0.65 5.85 -6.84
CA SER A 262 0.42 5.17 -8.12
C SER A 262 0.36 3.66 -7.97
N VAL A 263 -0.45 3.04 -8.82
CA VAL A 263 -0.61 1.59 -8.93
C VAL A 263 -0.54 1.18 -10.41
N VAL A 264 0.05 0.02 -10.66
CA VAL A 264 0.04 -0.64 -11.97
C VAL A 264 -1.08 -1.66 -11.93
N VAL A 265 -2.06 -1.56 -12.81
CA VAL A 265 -3.11 -2.57 -12.91
C VAL A 265 -2.71 -3.55 -14.01
N GLY A 266 -2.27 -4.74 -13.62
CA GLY A 266 -1.86 -5.80 -14.52
C GLY A 266 -3.05 -6.48 -15.19
N GLY A 267 -2.86 -6.95 -16.42
CA GLY A 267 -3.86 -7.78 -17.11
C GLY A 267 -4.18 -9.07 -16.34
N PRO A 268 -5.32 -9.71 -16.64
CA PRO A 268 -5.65 -10.99 -16.03
C PRO A 268 -4.50 -11.97 -16.29
N LEU A 269 -4.09 -12.71 -15.26
CA LEU A 269 -3.13 -13.79 -15.42
C LEU A 269 -3.71 -14.75 -16.46
N ALA A 270 -3.09 -14.81 -17.65
CA ALA A 270 -3.44 -15.81 -18.64
C ALA A 270 -3.14 -17.16 -18.02
N LEU A 271 -4.18 -17.92 -17.64
CA LEU A 271 -4.08 -19.35 -17.38
C LEU A 271 -3.43 -19.96 -18.63
N HIS A 272 -2.14 -20.28 -18.55
CA HIS A 272 -1.50 -21.14 -19.53
C HIS A 272 -2.19 -22.50 -19.40
N ALA A 273 -3.20 -22.72 -20.24
CA ALA A 273 -3.71 -24.05 -20.50
C ALA A 273 -2.60 -24.77 -21.28
N THR A 274 -1.77 -25.51 -20.56
CA THR A 274 -0.85 -26.48 -21.17
C THR A 274 -1.73 -27.48 -21.92
N ARG A 275 -1.61 -27.49 -23.24
CA ARG A 275 -2.33 -28.40 -24.13
C ARG A 275 -1.56 -29.70 -24.26
#